data_AF-G4Z619-F1
#
_entry.id   AF-G4Z619-F1
#
_cell.length_a   1.000
_cell.length_b   1.000
_cell.length_c   1.000
_cell.angle_alpha   90.00
_cell.angle_beta   90.00
_cell.angle_gamma   90.00
#
_symmetry.space_group_name_H-M   'P 1'
#
loop_
_entity.id
_entity.type
_entity.pdbx_description
1 polymer ?
#
loop_
_entity_poly.entity_id
_entity_poly.type
_entity_poly.pdbx_seq_one_letter_code
_entity_poly.pdbx_strand_id
1 'polypeptide(L)'
;FSQAIYDQGAELDRIWGFVDGTVRGICRPGGAREQQSVYSDHKRKHALKFQTVVTPDGMIFHLHGPAEGRRHDILLLRESGLEERVRRDGRFQGYFVYGDQAYGRTDVFVSPFKGSSLTPAQAAINASMSKVRTSVEWPYGQVVNYWAGVDYKRKMCLGEVPVAKLYKTAVVLTNCITILRGGNNNSRYFGVEPPSLESYFS
;
A
#
# COMPACT_ATOMS: atom_id res chain seq x y z
N PHE A 1 1.52 8.87 -14.90
CA PHE A 1 1.27 7.60 -14.19
C PHE A 1 0.15 6.79 -14.82
N SER A 2 -1.03 7.37 -15.05
CA SER A 2 -2.16 6.58 -15.56
C SER A 2 -1.96 5.98 -16.93
N GLN A 3 -1.32 6.71 -17.85
CA GLN A 3 -0.93 6.18 -19.16
C GLN A 3 -0.02 4.95 -19.01
N ALA A 4 1.02 5.03 -18.17
CA ALA A 4 1.93 3.91 -17.92
C ALA A 4 1.21 2.67 -17.35
N ILE A 5 0.21 2.86 -16.49
CA ILE A 5 -0.63 1.77 -15.98
C ILE A 5 -1.48 1.16 -17.10
N TYR A 6 -2.09 2.01 -17.94
CA TYR A 6 -2.88 1.59 -19.10
C TYR A 6 -2.03 0.81 -20.12
N ASP A 7 -0.83 1.30 -20.43
CA ASP A 7 0.11 0.67 -21.37
C ASP A 7 0.57 -0.72 -20.90
N GLN A 8 0.53 -1.00 -19.58
CA GLN A 8 0.78 -2.32 -19.00
C GLN A 8 -0.43 -3.27 -19.04
N GLY A 9 -1.50 -2.87 -19.73
CA GLY A 9 -2.70 -3.67 -19.98
C GLY A 9 -3.79 -3.49 -18.93
N ALA A 10 -3.83 -2.36 -18.21
CA ALA A 10 -4.96 -2.00 -17.37
C ALA A 10 -6.11 -1.46 -18.23
N GLU A 11 -7.35 -1.89 -17.97
CA GLU A 11 -8.51 -1.37 -18.72
C GLU A 11 -8.94 0.04 -18.26
N LEU A 12 -8.52 0.45 -17.06
CA LEU A 12 -8.85 1.75 -16.49
C LEU A 12 -7.70 2.75 -16.74
N ASP A 13 -7.97 3.80 -17.52
CA ASP A 13 -7.02 4.78 -18.04
C ASP A 13 -6.70 5.96 -17.10
N ARG A 14 -7.41 6.04 -15.96
CA ARG A 14 -7.33 7.15 -14.98
C ARG A 14 -6.77 6.75 -13.63
N ILE A 15 -6.18 5.56 -13.51
CA ILE A 15 -5.59 5.11 -12.24
C ILE A 15 -4.19 5.72 -12.10
N TRP A 16 -3.87 6.39 -10.99
CA TRP A 16 -2.53 6.96 -10.77
C TRP A 16 -1.68 6.18 -9.77
N GLY A 17 -2.29 5.29 -8.98
CA GLY A 17 -1.59 4.46 -8.00
C GLY A 17 -2.49 3.37 -7.42
N PHE A 18 -1.88 2.50 -6.62
CA PHE A 18 -2.55 1.35 -6.00
C PHE A 18 -2.52 1.48 -4.48
N VAL A 19 -3.70 1.41 -3.85
CA VAL A 19 -3.81 1.41 -2.38
C VAL A 19 -3.93 -0.03 -1.87
N ASP A 20 -3.21 -0.33 -0.80
CA ASP A 20 -3.28 -1.63 -0.15
C ASP A 20 -2.98 -1.58 1.34
N GLY A 21 -3.45 -2.61 2.05
CA GLY A 21 -3.13 -2.83 3.46
C GLY A 21 -1.96 -3.80 3.61
N THR A 22 -0.91 -3.41 4.34
CA THR A 22 0.22 -4.29 4.67
C THR A 22 0.31 -4.53 6.18
N VAL A 23 0.79 -5.72 6.55
CA VAL A 23 0.78 -6.20 7.94
C VAL A 23 2.19 -6.59 8.37
N ARG A 24 2.69 -5.99 9.45
CA ARG A 24 4.00 -6.32 10.06
C ARG A 24 3.81 -7.17 11.31
N GLY A 25 4.37 -8.37 11.29
CA GLY A 25 4.27 -9.30 12.42
C GLY A 25 5.04 -8.80 13.63
N ILE A 26 4.43 -8.92 14.81
CA ILE A 26 5.05 -8.57 16.09
C ILE A 26 5.10 -9.77 17.01
N CYS A 27 5.89 -9.67 18.07
CA CYS A 27 5.87 -10.66 19.14
C CYS A 27 4.52 -10.63 19.85
N ARG A 28 4.15 -11.76 20.48
CA ARG A 28 2.93 -11.84 21.27
C ARG A 28 3.05 -10.88 22.46
N PRO A 29 2.17 -9.87 22.60
CA PRO A 29 2.19 -8.99 23.76
C PRO A 29 1.97 -9.77 25.06
N GLY A 30 2.52 -9.29 26.18
CA GLY A 30 2.30 -9.93 27.49
C GLY A 30 0.87 -9.73 28.03
N GLY A 31 0.29 -8.56 27.80
CA GLY A 31 -1.05 -8.20 28.29
C GLY A 31 -2.19 -8.76 27.43
N ALA A 32 -3.27 -9.23 28.08
CA ALA A 32 -4.38 -9.90 27.41
C ALA A 32 -5.20 -8.96 26.49
N ARG A 33 -5.33 -7.68 26.86
CA ARG A 33 -6.05 -6.69 26.05
C ARG A 33 -5.28 -6.33 24.78
N GLU A 34 -3.97 -6.14 24.89
CA GLU A 34 -3.09 -5.84 23.77
C GLU A 34 -2.98 -7.04 22.82
N GLN A 35 -2.95 -8.27 23.36
CA GLN A 35 -2.97 -9.49 22.54
C GLN A 35 -4.22 -9.54 21.64
N GLN A 36 -5.41 -9.37 22.22
CA GLN A 36 -6.67 -9.41 21.46
C GLN A 36 -6.78 -8.29 20.43
N SER A 37 -6.20 -7.13 20.71
CA SER A 37 -6.31 -5.98 19.82
C SER A 37 -5.42 -6.10 18.58
N VAL A 38 -4.21 -6.66 18.72
CA VAL A 38 -3.25 -6.78 17.60
C VAL A 38 -3.26 -8.12 16.90
N TYR A 39 -4.03 -9.10 17.38
CA TYR A 39 -4.19 -10.38 16.70
C TYR A 39 -5.02 -10.21 15.42
N SER A 40 -4.46 -10.58 14.27
CA SER A 40 -5.16 -10.58 12.99
C SER A 40 -5.67 -11.98 12.68
N ASP A 41 -6.99 -12.21 12.71
CA ASP A 41 -7.58 -13.51 12.41
C ASP A 41 -7.27 -13.98 11.00
N HIS A 42 -7.34 -13.06 10.04
CA HIS A 42 -7.05 -13.34 8.64
C HIS A 42 -5.59 -13.79 8.41
N LYS A 43 -4.63 -13.20 9.13
CA LYS A 43 -3.21 -13.56 9.02
C LYS A 43 -2.73 -14.55 10.09
N ARG A 44 -3.59 -14.92 11.04
CA ARG A 44 -3.34 -15.82 12.19
C ARG A 44 -2.07 -15.46 12.98
N LYS A 45 -1.82 -14.16 13.18
CA LYS A 45 -0.65 -13.66 13.91
C LYS A 45 -0.90 -12.30 14.57
N HIS A 46 -0.15 -12.01 15.62
CA HIS A 46 -0.07 -10.66 16.20
C HIS A 46 0.68 -9.74 15.23
N ALA A 47 0.08 -8.61 14.90
CA ALA A 47 0.64 -7.72 13.92
C ALA A 47 0.13 -6.28 14.02
N LEU A 48 0.92 -5.36 13.47
CA LEU A 48 0.51 -3.99 13.18
C LEU A 48 0.13 -3.88 11.71
N LYS A 49 -0.94 -3.15 11.43
CA LYS A 49 -1.43 -2.88 10.09
C LYS A 49 -1.04 -1.48 9.64
N PHE A 50 -0.74 -1.34 8.36
CA PHE A 50 -0.41 -0.09 7.71
C PHE A 50 -1.19 0.00 6.40
N GLN A 51 -1.57 1.21 6.02
CA GLN A 51 -2.15 1.51 4.71
C GLN A 51 -1.10 2.21 3.87
N THR A 52 -0.99 1.81 2.61
CA THR A 52 0.01 2.36 1.69
C THR A 52 -0.59 2.66 0.33
N VAL A 53 -0.07 3.69 -0.34
CA VAL A 53 -0.27 3.90 -1.78
C VAL A 53 1.08 3.74 -2.46
N VAL A 54 1.12 2.90 -3.49
CA VAL A 54 2.30 2.68 -4.33
C VAL A 54 2.03 3.27 -5.70
N THR A 55 3.01 4.02 -6.22
CA THR A 55 2.94 4.68 -7.53
C THR A 55 3.79 3.96 -8.57
N PRO A 56 3.51 4.17 -9.88
CA PRO A 56 4.23 3.49 -10.98
C PRO A 56 5.74 3.72 -11.02
N ASP A 57 6.22 4.85 -10.49
CA ASP A 57 7.64 5.17 -10.31
C ASP A 57 8.34 4.29 -9.25
N GLY A 58 7.60 3.37 -8.64
CA GLY A 58 8.08 2.41 -7.66
C GLY A 58 8.16 2.94 -6.24
N MET A 59 7.64 4.14 -5.99
CA MET A 59 7.65 4.76 -4.68
C MET A 59 6.49 4.29 -3.82
N ILE A 60 6.72 4.15 -2.52
CA ILE A 60 5.65 4.11 -1.54
C ILE A 60 5.28 5.56 -1.22
N PHE A 61 4.31 6.10 -1.95
CA PHE A 61 3.86 7.50 -1.90
C PHE A 61 3.15 7.87 -0.60
N HIS A 62 2.36 6.95 -0.05
CA HIS A 62 1.63 7.14 1.19
C HIS A 62 1.90 5.99 2.15
N LEU A 63 2.02 6.29 3.44
CA LEU A 63 2.10 5.30 4.52
C LEU A 63 1.39 5.82 5.77
N HIS A 64 0.27 5.21 6.13
CA HIS A 64 -0.47 5.46 7.36
C HIS A 64 -0.46 4.23 8.29
N GLY A 65 -0.58 4.48 9.59
CA GLY A 65 -0.49 3.48 10.66
C GLY A 65 0.49 3.91 11.76
N PRO A 66 0.76 3.03 12.75
CA PRO A 66 0.24 1.67 12.85
C PRO A 66 -1.22 1.67 13.28
N ALA A 67 -1.98 0.68 12.81
CA ALA A 67 -3.27 0.31 13.35
C ALA A 67 -3.20 -1.11 13.93
N GLU A 68 -4.15 -1.44 14.79
CA GLU A 68 -4.39 -2.79 15.29
C GLU A 68 -4.57 -3.80 14.13
N GLY A 69 -3.89 -4.96 14.18
CA GLY A 69 -3.89 -5.96 13.11
C GLY A 69 -5.25 -6.52 12.70
N ARG A 70 -6.26 -6.44 13.59
CA ARG A 70 -7.65 -6.84 13.32
C ARG A 70 -8.48 -5.81 12.57
N ARG A 71 -8.03 -4.55 12.49
CA ARG A 71 -8.85 -3.48 11.90
C ARG A 71 -9.02 -3.68 10.40
N HIS A 72 -10.22 -3.40 9.92
CA HIS A 72 -10.55 -3.42 8.50
C HIS A 72 -9.88 -2.27 7.75
N ASP A 73 -9.50 -2.50 6.48
CA ASP A 73 -8.81 -1.50 5.65
C ASP A 73 -9.62 -0.21 5.46
N ILE A 74 -10.95 -0.32 5.40
CA ILE A 74 -11.85 0.85 5.32
C ILE A 74 -11.74 1.77 6.54
N LEU A 75 -11.46 1.21 7.74
CA LEU A 75 -11.27 2.03 8.94
C LEU A 75 -9.92 2.76 8.87
N LEU A 76 -8.87 2.08 8.42
CA LEU A 76 -7.56 2.72 8.19
C LEU A 76 -7.67 3.84 7.15
N LEU A 77 -8.48 3.66 6.10
CA LEU A 77 -8.71 4.69 5.08
C LEU A 77 -9.39 5.93 5.66
N ARG A 78 -10.41 5.74 6.50
CA ARG A 78 -11.08 6.84 7.19
C ARG A 78 -10.13 7.58 8.13
N GLU A 79 -9.33 6.84 8.90
CA GLU A 79 -8.38 7.40 9.87
C GLU A 79 -7.17 8.08 9.20
N SER A 80 -6.76 7.64 8.00
CA SER A 80 -5.63 8.23 7.30
C SER A 80 -5.91 9.60 6.70
N GLY A 81 -7.20 9.94 6.51
CA GLY A 81 -7.63 11.14 5.81
C GLY A 81 -7.15 11.20 4.35
N LEU A 82 -6.70 10.07 3.79
CA LEU A 82 -6.14 10.01 2.44
C LEU A 82 -7.15 10.48 1.41
N GLU A 83 -8.41 10.08 1.55
CA GLU A 83 -9.48 10.43 0.61
C GLU A 83 -9.68 11.95 0.51
N GLU A 84 -9.86 12.63 1.65
CA GLU A 84 -10.03 14.08 1.70
C GLU A 84 -8.80 14.82 1.17
N ARG A 85 -7.59 14.32 1.45
CA ARG A 85 -6.34 14.91 0.97
C ARG A 85 -6.24 14.83 -0.55
N VAL A 86 -6.54 13.68 -1.14
CA VAL A 86 -6.52 13.49 -2.60
C VAL A 86 -7.61 14.31 -3.27
N ARG A 87 -8.82 14.34 -2.70
CA ARG A 87 -9.95 15.12 -3.23
C ARG A 87 -9.66 16.63 -3.32
N ARG A 88 -8.96 17.18 -2.32
CA ARG A 88 -8.66 18.62 -2.23
C ARG A 88 -7.47 19.05 -3.10
N ASP A 89 -6.66 18.10 -3.55
CA ASP A 89 -5.48 18.39 -4.34
C ASP A 89 -5.82 18.36 -5.83
N GLY A 90 -5.75 19.54 -6.46
CA GLY A 90 -6.10 19.74 -7.87
C GLY A 90 -5.35 18.82 -8.84
N ARG A 91 -4.16 18.33 -8.46
CA ARG A 91 -3.34 17.44 -9.31
C ARG A 91 -3.99 16.06 -9.53
N PHE A 92 -4.87 15.63 -8.63
CA PHE A 92 -5.52 14.32 -8.71
C PHE A 92 -6.97 14.40 -9.22
N GLN A 93 -7.47 15.59 -9.57
CA GLN A 93 -8.83 15.73 -10.09
C GLN A 93 -9.01 14.91 -11.38
N GLY A 94 -10.07 14.09 -11.41
CA GLY A 94 -10.36 13.21 -12.54
C GLY A 94 -9.52 11.92 -12.59
N TYR A 95 -8.63 11.70 -11.63
CA TYR A 95 -7.86 10.46 -11.48
C TYR A 95 -8.25 9.70 -10.21
N PHE A 96 -7.95 8.40 -10.19
CA PHE A 96 -8.34 7.50 -9.11
C PHE A 96 -7.18 6.68 -8.57
N VAL A 97 -7.33 6.24 -7.32
CA VAL A 97 -6.47 5.22 -6.71
C VAL A 97 -7.20 3.88 -6.75
N TYR A 98 -6.54 2.84 -7.24
CA TYR A 98 -7.15 1.51 -7.34
C TYR A 98 -6.85 0.66 -6.09
N GLY A 99 -7.91 0.26 -5.39
CA GLY A 99 -7.85 -0.52 -4.16
C GLY A 99 -8.42 -1.94 -4.33
N ASP A 100 -8.28 -2.76 -3.28
CA ASP A 100 -9.10 -3.98 -3.20
C ASP A 100 -10.57 -3.60 -2.92
N GLN A 101 -11.42 -4.61 -2.80
CA GLN A 101 -12.84 -4.40 -2.57
C GLN A 101 -13.17 -3.69 -1.24
N ALA A 102 -12.27 -3.69 -0.25
CA ALA A 102 -12.51 -3.06 1.04
C ALA A 102 -12.43 -1.53 0.96
N TYR A 103 -11.80 -0.96 -0.07
CA TYR A 103 -11.69 0.49 -0.28
C TYR A 103 -12.96 1.11 -0.89
N GLY A 104 -13.81 0.30 -1.52
CA GLY A 104 -15.03 0.76 -2.16
C GLY A 104 -14.79 1.63 -3.39
N ARG A 105 -15.85 2.31 -3.84
CA ARG A 105 -15.84 3.19 -5.03
C ARG A 105 -16.33 4.57 -4.64
N THR A 106 -15.49 5.58 -4.86
CA THR A 106 -15.79 7.00 -4.60
C THR A 106 -15.31 7.84 -5.79
N ASP A 107 -15.34 9.16 -5.67
CA ASP A 107 -14.71 10.10 -6.62
C ASP A 107 -13.17 10.06 -6.57
N VAL A 108 -12.59 9.35 -5.58
CA VAL A 108 -11.14 9.19 -5.39
C VAL A 108 -10.68 7.74 -5.57
N PHE A 109 -11.49 6.77 -5.12
CA PHE A 109 -11.11 5.35 -5.14
C PHE A 109 -11.93 4.55 -6.14
N VAL A 110 -11.27 3.57 -6.78
CA VAL A 110 -11.92 2.55 -7.58
C VAL A 110 -11.52 1.17 -7.05
N SER A 111 -12.48 0.26 -7.00
CA SER A 111 -12.28 -1.13 -6.61
C SER A 111 -12.86 -2.08 -7.67
N PRO A 112 -12.45 -3.37 -7.66
CA PRO A 112 -13.03 -4.39 -8.53
C PRO A 112 -14.57 -4.41 -8.46
N PHE A 113 -15.21 -4.74 -9.57
CA PHE A 113 -16.66 -5.00 -9.60
C PHE A 113 -17.00 -6.21 -8.71
N LYS A 114 -18.16 -6.16 -8.04
CA LYS A 114 -18.66 -7.20 -7.12
C LYS A 114 -20.02 -7.73 -7.58
N GLY A 115 -20.25 -9.02 -7.33
CA GLY A 115 -21.54 -9.67 -7.56
C GLY A 115 -21.37 -11.14 -7.91
N SER A 116 -22.40 -11.96 -7.71
CA SER A 116 -22.43 -13.36 -8.14
C SER A 116 -22.49 -13.51 -9.66
N SER A 117 -22.98 -12.49 -10.37
CA SER A 117 -23.14 -12.47 -11.83
C SER A 117 -22.43 -11.26 -12.42
N LEU A 118 -21.10 -11.31 -12.49
CA LEU A 118 -20.34 -10.31 -13.25
C LEU A 118 -20.58 -10.49 -14.74
N THR A 119 -20.79 -9.40 -15.46
CA THR A 119 -20.79 -9.43 -16.92
C THR A 119 -19.39 -9.81 -17.44
N PRO A 120 -19.28 -10.38 -18.66
CA PRO A 120 -17.97 -10.67 -19.25
C PRO A 120 -17.03 -9.46 -19.30
N ALA A 121 -17.56 -8.27 -19.56
CA ALA A 121 -16.79 -7.02 -19.57
C ALA A 121 -16.26 -6.66 -18.16
N GLN A 122 -17.09 -6.76 -17.12
CA GLN A 122 -16.66 -6.52 -15.75
C GLN A 122 -15.60 -7.52 -15.28
N ALA A 123 -15.75 -8.80 -15.66
CA ALA A 123 -14.77 -9.83 -15.37
C ALA A 123 -13.43 -9.56 -16.07
N ALA A 124 -13.47 -9.12 -17.33
CA ALA A 124 -12.27 -8.72 -18.08
C ALA A 124 -11.56 -7.52 -17.43
N ILE A 125 -12.29 -6.49 -17.02
CA ILE A 125 -11.73 -5.34 -16.28
C ILE A 125 -11.11 -5.81 -14.95
N ASN A 126 -11.81 -6.64 -14.18
CA ASN A 126 -11.27 -7.15 -12.92
C ASN A 126 -9.98 -7.95 -13.13
N ALA A 127 -9.92 -8.78 -14.17
CA ALA A 127 -8.74 -9.58 -14.50
C ALA A 127 -7.56 -8.71 -14.90
N SER A 128 -7.77 -7.72 -15.78
CA SER A 128 -6.72 -6.81 -16.25
C SER A 128 -6.18 -5.95 -15.10
N MET A 129 -7.07 -5.39 -14.28
CA MET A 129 -6.70 -4.59 -13.12
C MET A 129 -6.00 -5.41 -12.03
N SER A 130 -6.42 -6.66 -11.79
CA SER A 130 -5.77 -7.55 -10.83
C SER A 130 -4.32 -7.83 -11.23
N LYS A 131 -4.07 -8.09 -12.52
CA LYS A 131 -2.73 -8.34 -13.06
C LYS A 131 -1.78 -7.18 -12.78
N VAL A 132 -2.14 -5.95 -13.15
CA VAL A 132 -1.27 -4.77 -12.94
C VAL A 132 -1.12 -4.42 -11.47
N ARG A 133 -2.16 -4.63 -10.65
CA ARG A 133 -2.14 -4.33 -9.20
C ARG A 133 -1.13 -5.20 -8.45
N THR A 134 -0.81 -6.41 -8.90
CA THR A 134 0.20 -7.27 -8.24
C THR A 134 1.55 -6.57 -8.04
N SER A 135 1.86 -5.57 -8.86
CA SER A 135 3.05 -4.72 -8.73
C SER A 135 3.20 -4.03 -7.37
N VAL A 136 2.09 -3.79 -6.65
CA VAL A 136 2.06 -3.20 -5.31
C VAL A 136 2.85 -4.02 -4.28
N GLU A 137 2.94 -5.34 -4.48
CA GLU A 137 3.63 -6.23 -3.55
C GLU A 137 5.16 -6.12 -3.65
N TRP A 138 5.69 -5.64 -4.79
CA TRP A 138 7.13 -5.61 -5.02
C TRP A 138 7.84 -4.62 -4.11
N PRO A 139 7.40 -3.36 -3.92
CA PRO A 139 8.00 -2.46 -2.93
C PRO A 139 7.91 -2.99 -1.50
N TYR A 140 6.83 -3.70 -1.13
CA TYR A 140 6.76 -4.34 0.20
C TYR A 140 7.83 -5.40 0.39
N GLY A 141 8.07 -6.21 -0.65
CA GLY A 141 9.18 -7.16 -0.70
C GLY A 141 10.53 -6.46 -0.55
N GLN A 142 10.75 -5.33 -1.22
CA GLN A 142 11.99 -4.57 -1.11
C GLN A 142 12.25 -4.06 0.31
N VAL A 143 11.22 -3.53 0.99
CA VAL A 143 11.35 -3.06 2.38
C VAL A 143 11.84 -4.19 3.27
N VAL A 144 11.25 -5.38 3.20
CA VAL A 144 11.67 -6.51 4.07
C VAL A 144 13.03 -7.10 3.66
N ASN A 145 13.38 -7.04 2.37
CA ASN A 145 14.67 -7.51 1.87
C ASN A 145 15.82 -6.61 2.31
N TYR A 146 15.64 -5.28 2.29
CA TYR A 146 16.67 -4.35 2.73
C TYR A 146 16.73 -4.26 4.27
N TRP A 147 15.60 -4.45 4.94
CA TRP A 147 15.46 -4.22 6.37
C TRP A 147 14.89 -5.45 7.09
N ALA A 148 15.54 -6.62 6.96
CA ALA A 148 15.04 -7.88 7.52
C ALA A 148 14.63 -7.81 9.01
N GLY A 149 15.25 -6.92 9.78
CA GLY A 149 14.88 -6.65 11.17
C GLY A 149 13.41 -6.25 11.36
N VAL A 150 12.81 -5.46 10.45
CA VAL A 150 11.41 -5.02 10.58
C VAL A 150 10.39 -6.13 10.35
N ASP A 151 10.81 -7.27 9.78
CA ASP A 151 9.99 -8.46 9.61
C ASP A 151 10.30 -9.56 10.64
N TYR A 152 11.38 -9.39 11.42
CA TYR A 152 11.77 -10.36 12.43
C TYR A 152 10.89 -10.24 13.69
N LYS A 153 9.73 -10.91 13.65
CA LYS A 153 8.68 -10.85 14.68
C LYS A 153 9.18 -11.03 16.12
N ARG A 154 10.22 -11.85 16.35
CA ARG A 154 10.75 -12.13 17.70
C ARG A 154 11.43 -10.92 18.33
N LYS A 155 11.82 -9.92 17.54
CA LYS A 155 12.43 -8.67 18.00
C LYS A 155 11.54 -7.44 17.80
N MET A 156 10.41 -7.60 17.11
CA MET A 156 9.39 -6.56 16.99
C MET A 156 8.39 -6.69 18.15
N CYS A 157 8.81 -6.27 19.34
CA CYS A 157 7.98 -6.29 20.55
C CYS A 157 7.47 -4.90 20.92
N LEU A 158 6.16 -4.77 21.10
CA LEU A 158 5.55 -3.54 21.61
C LEU A 158 6.06 -3.28 23.04
N GLY A 159 6.40 -2.03 23.34
CA GLY A 159 7.00 -1.63 24.61
C GLY A 159 8.52 -1.74 24.66
N GLU A 160 9.12 -2.67 23.90
CA GLU A 160 10.57 -2.88 23.84
C GLU A 160 11.23 -2.06 22.73
N VAL A 161 10.60 -2.02 21.55
CA VAL A 161 11.11 -1.29 20.40
C VAL A 161 10.00 -0.46 19.74
N PRO A 162 10.33 0.67 19.11
CA PRO A 162 9.35 1.50 18.43
C PRO A 162 9.02 0.90 17.05
N VAL A 163 8.36 -0.27 17.02
CA VAL A 163 8.09 -1.09 15.82
C VAL A 163 7.58 -0.25 14.64
N ALA A 164 6.58 0.60 14.90
CA ALA A 164 6.00 1.41 13.83
C ALA A 164 6.93 2.50 13.30
N LYS A 165 7.76 3.09 14.16
CA LYS A 165 8.76 4.08 13.75
C LYS A 165 9.82 3.41 12.89
N LEU A 166 10.31 2.24 13.31
CA LEU A 166 11.27 1.44 12.54
C LEU A 166 10.74 1.10 11.15
N TYR A 167 9.47 0.66 11.04
CA TYR A 167 8.87 0.34 9.75
C TYR A 167 8.72 1.58 8.85
N LYS A 168 8.24 2.72 9.39
CA LYS A 168 8.12 3.97 8.64
C LYS A 168 9.48 4.46 8.14
N THR A 169 10.51 4.44 8.99
CA THR A 169 11.88 4.78 8.61
C THR A 169 12.39 3.85 7.52
N ALA A 170 12.18 2.54 7.65
CA ALA A 170 12.56 1.56 6.64
C ALA A 170 11.92 1.85 5.27
N VAL A 171 10.64 2.27 5.24
CA VAL A 171 9.96 2.67 4.00
C VAL A 171 10.61 3.92 3.38
N VAL A 172 10.85 4.98 4.17
CA VAL A 172 11.51 6.20 3.67
C VAL A 172 12.90 5.89 3.10
N LEU A 173 13.70 5.09 3.81
CA LEU A 173 15.02 4.69 3.33
C LEU A 173 14.95 3.79 2.09
N THR A 174 13.92 2.95 1.97
CA THR A 174 13.68 2.13 0.76
C THR A 174 13.33 3.00 -0.45
N ASN A 175 12.55 4.06 -0.24
CA ASN A 175 12.27 5.07 -1.26
C ASN A 175 13.57 5.80 -1.68
N CYS A 176 14.42 6.21 -0.73
CA CYS A 176 15.73 6.79 -1.06
C CYS A 176 16.62 5.83 -1.86
N ILE A 177 16.66 4.54 -1.48
CA ILE A 177 17.40 3.51 -2.23
C ILE A 177 16.85 3.37 -3.66
N THR A 178 15.52 3.38 -3.82
CA THR A 178 14.88 3.34 -5.15
C THR A 178 15.34 4.52 -6.01
N ILE A 179 15.30 5.74 -5.46
CA ILE A 179 15.76 6.95 -6.13
C ILE A 179 17.24 6.85 -6.53
N LEU A 180 18.12 6.54 -5.57
CA LEU A 180 19.57 6.47 -5.79
C LEU A 180 20.00 5.39 -6.78
N ARG A 181 19.18 4.35 -6.96
CA ARG A 181 19.41 3.29 -7.95
C ARG A 181 18.79 3.58 -9.32
N GLY A 182 18.11 4.72 -9.46
CA GLY A 182 17.37 5.07 -10.68
C GLY A 182 16.13 4.22 -10.92
N GLY A 183 15.61 3.56 -9.87
CA GLY A 183 14.38 2.77 -9.96
C GLY A 183 14.41 1.42 -9.27
N ASN A 184 13.32 0.67 -9.44
CA ASN A 184 13.14 -0.69 -8.95
C ASN A 184 12.32 -1.52 -9.95
N ASN A 185 11.93 -2.75 -9.57
CA ASN A 185 11.14 -3.61 -10.46
C ASN A 185 9.81 -2.96 -10.88
N ASN A 186 9.20 -2.18 -9.99
CA ASN A 186 7.93 -1.53 -10.25
C ASN A 186 8.10 -0.38 -11.26
N SER A 187 9.10 0.47 -11.03
CA SER A 187 9.47 1.57 -11.93
C SER A 187 9.86 1.07 -13.33
N ARG A 188 10.59 -0.06 -13.41
CA ARG A 188 10.94 -0.72 -14.68
C ARG A 188 9.74 -1.33 -15.39
N TYR A 189 8.85 -1.97 -14.63
CA TYR A 189 7.64 -2.56 -15.18
C TYR A 189 6.75 -1.51 -15.82
N PHE A 190 6.54 -0.37 -15.17
CA PHE A 190 5.73 0.71 -15.72
C PHE A 190 6.49 1.66 -16.65
N GLY A 191 7.82 1.60 -16.72
CA GLY A 191 8.63 2.52 -17.52
C GLY A 191 8.59 3.96 -16.99
N VAL A 192 8.53 4.13 -15.67
CA VAL A 192 8.44 5.44 -15.00
C VAL A 192 9.63 5.60 -14.07
N GLU A 193 10.38 6.69 -14.21
CA GLU A 193 11.52 6.98 -13.34
C GLU A 193 11.09 7.54 -11.98
N PRO A 194 11.79 7.19 -10.88
CA PRO A 194 11.57 7.81 -9.58
C PRO A 194 11.98 9.29 -9.57
N PRO A 195 11.45 10.09 -8.63
CA PRO A 195 11.85 11.49 -8.49
C PRO A 195 13.31 11.62 -8.01
N SER A 196 13.85 12.84 -8.00
CA SER A 196 15.09 13.13 -7.29
C SER A 196 14.89 13.10 -5.76
N LEU A 197 15.98 12.96 -5.00
CA LEU A 197 15.92 13.06 -3.53
C LEU A 197 15.40 14.42 -3.07
N GLU A 198 15.80 15.50 -3.75
CA GLU A 198 15.33 16.86 -3.48
C GLU A 198 13.81 16.96 -3.64
N SER A 199 13.28 16.47 -4.77
CA SER A 199 11.84 16.46 -5.02
C SER A 199 11.08 15.55 -4.06
N TYR A 200 11.72 14.50 -3.52
CA TYR A 200 11.08 13.58 -2.57
C TYR A 200 10.94 14.15 -1.16
N PHE A 201 11.86 15.02 -0.74
CA PHE A 201 11.87 15.63 0.60
C PHE A 201 11.31 17.06 0.65
N SER A 202 10.87 17.62 -0.49
CA SER A 202 10.19 18.92 -0.58
C SER A 202 8.70 18.80 -0.28
#